data_AF-A0A6L5F0G6-F1
#
_entry.id   AF-A0A6L5F0G6-F1
#
_cell.length_a   1.000
_cell.length_b   1.000
_cell.length_c   1.000
_cell.angle_alpha   90.00
_cell.angle_beta   90.00
_cell.angle_gamma   90.00
#
_symmetry.space_group_name_H-M   'P 1'
#
loop_
_entity.id
_entity.type
_entity.pdbx_description
1 polymer ?
#
loop_
_entity_poly.entity_id
_entity_poly.type
_entity_poly.pdbx_seq_one_letter_code
_entity_poly.pdbx_strand_id
1 'polypeptide(L)'
;MTEPITTMPSPFRMDYTYVAGTGRSVFLRGLAERRLMARCCAGCEQVYLPPPEFCSRCLRELEPPFELDGRGVVSTFCVVSFPFPGQRIDPPYVVAHIQPHGAGTRLMHLVREVEPEDVHIGMAVEPVWVSDDELDTSLLSIRHFRPVHYGGADA
;
A
#
# COMPACT_ATOMS: atom_id res chain seq x y z
N MET A 1 14.10 2.97 -55.09
CA MET A 1 13.14 3.39 -54.05
C MET A 1 13.80 3.16 -52.71
N THR A 2 13.93 4.19 -51.87
CA THR A 2 14.53 4.07 -50.53
C THR A 2 13.53 3.42 -49.58
N GLU A 3 13.99 2.49 -48.76
CA GLU A 3 13.17 1.79 -47.75
C GLU A 3 12.65 2.79 -46.69
N PRO A 4 11.36 2.72 -46.31
CA PRO A 4 10.78 3.67 -45.36
C PRO A 4 11.32 3.45 -43.94
N ILE A 5 11.65 4.54 -43.24
CA ILE A 5 11.98 4.50 -41.80
C ILE A 5 10.71 4.16 -41.01
N THR A 6 10.69 3.04 -40.29
CA THR A 6 9.54 2.55 -39.50
C THR A 6 9.63 2.91 -38.02
N THR A 7 10.83 3.15 -37.50
CA THR A 7 11.06 3.52 -36.11
C THR A 7 12.19 4.52 -36.02
N MET A 8 12.03 5.51 -35.15
CA MET A 8 13.09 6.44 -34.78
C MET A 8 13.25 6.38 -33.26
N PRO A 9 14.40 5.93 -32.73
CA PRO A 9 14.66 5.99 -31.29
C PRO A 9 14.74 7.45 -30.86
N SER A 10 13.78 7.89 -30.03
CA SER A 10 13.76 9.22 -29.42
C SER A 10 14.00 9.06 -27.92
N PRO A 11 15.25 9.16 -27.44
CA PRO A 11 15.52 9.13 -26.02
C PRO A 11 15.02 10.43 -25.39
N PHE A 12 13.84 10.39 -24.79
CA PHE A 12 13.28 11.50 -24.04
C PHE A 12 13.77 11.45 -22.59
N ARG A 13 14.45 12.50 -22.14
CA ARG A 13 14.86 12.69 -20.75
C ARG A 13 14.10 13.87 -20.17
N MET A 14 13.32 13.63 -19.13
CA MET A 14 12.64 14.68 -18.36
C MET A 14 13.23 14.71 -16.95
N ASP A 15 13.83 15.83 -16.60
CA ASP A 15 14.18 16.11 -15.21
C ASP A 15 12.95 16.73 -14.54
N TYR A 16 12.41 16.05 -13.53
CA TYR A 16 11.25 16.53 -12.77
C TYR A 16 11.47 16.32 -11.28
N THR A 17 10.90 17.22 -10.48
CA THR A 17 10.84 17.05 -9.03
C THR A 17 9.44 16.59 -8.67
N TYR A 18 9.34 15.38 -8.15
CA TYR A 18 8.09 14.86 -7.62
C TYR A 18 7.90 15.32 -6.18
N VAL A 19 6.77 15.96 -5.89
CA VAL A 19 6.35 16.32 -4.54
C VAL A 19 5.08 15.55 -4.18
N ALA A 20 4.98 15.04 -2.96
CA ALA A 20 3.83 14.23 -2.54
C ALA A 20 2.51 15.04 -2.52
N GLY A 21 2.59 16.37 -2.40
CA GLY A 21 1.42 17.24 -2.23
C GLY A 21 0.82 17.13 -0.82
N THR A 22 -0.18 17.94 -0.51
CA THR A 22 -0.80 18.05 0.83
C THR A 22 -1.45 16.74 1.27
N GLY A 23 -2.24 16.11 0.40
CA GLY A 23 -2.95 14.86 0.70
C GLY A 23 -2.01 13.71 1.06
N ARG A 24 -1.10 13.32 0.15
CA ARG A 24 -0.20 12.19 0.39
C ARG A 24 0.83 12.47 1.49
N SER A 25 1.21 13.73 1.71
CA SER A 25 2.15 14.08 2.79
C SER A 25 1.61 13.72 4.18
N VAL A 26 0.28 13.77 4.39
CA VAL A 26 -0.33 13.35 5.66
C VAL A 26 -0.06 11.87 5.93
N PHE A 27 -0.24 11.02 4.92
CA PHE A 27 0.03 9.59 5.03
C PHE A 27 1.51 9.33 5.28
N LEU A 28 2.39 9.92 4.48
CA LEU A 28 3.84 9.68 4.58
C LEU A 28 4.39 10.14 5.93
N ARG A 29 3.97 11.31 6.45
CA ARG A 29 4.35 11.75 7.80
C ARG A 29 3.81 10.83 8.88
N GLY A 30 2.58 10.34 8.73
CA GLY A 30 2.02 9.33 9.63
C GLY A 30 2.87 8.05 9.69
N LEU A 31 3.36 7.57 8.54
CA LEU A 31 4.24 6.39 8.51
C LEU A 31 5.53 6.56 9.30
N ALA A 32 6.10 7.77 9.33
CA ALA A 32 7.27 8.09 10.17
C ALA A 32 6.97 8.03 11.68
N GLU A 33 5.69 8.06 12.07
CA GLU A 33 5.21 7.97 13.44
C GLU A 33 4.55 6.60 13.77
N ARG A 34 4.59 5.63 12.85
CA ARG A 34 3.85 4.36 12.92
C ARG A 34 2.31 4.49 12.88
N ARG A 35 1.81 5.48 12.15
CA ARG A 35 0.38 5.83 12.11
C ARG A 35 -0.17 5.74 10.70
N LEU A 36 -1.26 5.00 10.53
CA LEU A 36 -1.96 4.87 9.25
C LEU A 36 -3.08 5.90 9.17
N MET A 37 -2.72 7.07 8.65
CA MET A 37 -3.63 8.21 8.55
C MET A 37 -4.59 8.04 7.36
N ALA A 38 -5.88 8.11 7.64
CA ALA A 38 -6.98 8.09 6.66
C ALA A 38 -7.76 9.40 6.66
N ARG A 39 -8.63 9.59 5.67
CA ARG A 39 -9.62 10.68 5.62
C ARG A 39 -10.97 10.18 5.13
N CYS A 40 -12.05 10.79 5.59
CA CYS A 40 -13.42 10.47 5.19
C CYS A 40 -14.02 11.59 4.34
N CYS A 41 -14.94 11.24 3.44
CA CYS A 41 -15.76 12.23 2.74
C CYS A 41 -17.09 12.45 3.47
N ALA A 42 -17.36 13.66 3.96
CA ALA A 42 -18.64 13.99 4.59
C ALA A 42 -19.87 13.85 3.66
N GLY A 43 -19.66 13.73 2.33
CA GLY A 43 -20.75 13.62 1.35
C GLY A 43 -21.16 12.19 0.98
N CYS A 44 -20.21 11.25 0.95
CA CYS A 44 -20.48 9.86 0.57
C CYS A 44 -19.87 8.81 1.53
N GLU A 45 -19.32 9.27 2.65
CA GLU A 45 -18.75 8.46 3.73
C GLU A 45 -17.59 7.54 3.30
N GLN A 46 -17.06 7.74 2.08
CA GLN A 46 -15.91 6.98 1.59
C GLN A 46 -14.66 7.33 2.40
N VAL A 47 -14.07 6.33 3.04
CA VAL A 47 -12.79 6.43 3.75
C VAL A 47 -11.63 6.06 2.83
N TYR A 48 -10.60 6.89 2.80
CA TYR A 48 -9.40 6.70 1.97
C TYR A 48 -8.15 6.50 2.84
N LEU A 49 -7.41 5.44 2.52
CA LEU A 49 -6.08 5.10 3.04
C LEU A 49 -5.25 4.48 1.90
N PRO A 50 -4.20 5.16 1.38
CA PRO A 50 -3.75 6.50 1.74
C PRO A 50 -4.73 7.60 1.28
N PRO A 51 -4.92 8.67 2.07
CA PRO A 51 -5.86 9.73 1.75
C PRO A 51 -5.33 10.71 0.68
N PRO A 52 -6.13 11.02 -0.37
CA PRO A 52 -5.93 12.23 -1.16
C PRO A 52 -6.42 13.47 -0.40
N GLU A 53 -6.33 14.66 -1.01
CA GLU A 53 -6.93 15.88 -0.47
C GLU A 53 -8.43 15.97 -0.76
N PHE A 54 -8.85 15.51 -1.95
CA PHE A 54 -10.22 15.58 -2.44
C PHE A 54 -10.82 14.19 -2.68
N CYS A 55 -12.13 14.06 -2.44
CA CYS A 55 -12.89 12.86 -2.76
C CYS A 55 -12.99 12.66 -4.29
N SER A 56 -12.62 11.47 -4.76
CA SER A 56 -12.73 11.10 -6.19
C SER A 56 -14.17 10.94 -6.69
N ARG A 57 -15.16 10.82 -5.80
CA ARG A 57 -16.58 10.69 -6.15
C ARG A 57 -17.33 12.02 -6.08
N CYS A 58 -17.17 12.75 -4.97
CA CYS A 58 -17.91 13.98 -4.71
C CYS A 58 -17.17 15.25 -5.16
N LEU A 59 -15.86 15.16 -5.45
CA LEU A 59 -14.99 16.29 -5.80
C LEU A 59 -14.96 17.39 -4.73
N ARG A 60 -15.13 17.01 -3.46
CA ARG A 60 -15.05 17.89 -2.29
C ARG A 60 -13.82 17.55 -1.47
N GLU A 61 -13.34 18.54 -0.71
CA GLU A 61 -12.27 18.31 0.25
C GLU A 61 -12.69 17.26 1.28
N LEU A 62 -11.76 16.36 1.62
CA LEU A 62 -12.00 15.35 2.64
C LEU A 62 -11.87 15.97 4.05
N GLU A 63 -12.55 15.35 5.01
CA GLU A 63 -12.47 15.76 6.41
C GLU A 63 -11.04 15.65 6.97
N PRO A 64 -10.75 16.31 8.12
CA PRO A 64 -9.47 16.18 8.78
C PRO A 64 -9.04 14.72 8.98
N PRO A 65 -7.73 14.43 8.88
CA PRO A 65 -7.26 13.06 8.95
C PRO A 65 -7.42 12.45 10.33
N PHE A 66 -7.71 11.15 10.34
CA PHE A 66 -7.82 10.32 11.54
C PHE A 66 -7.00 9.05 11.35
N GLU A 67 -6.73 8.35 12.44
CA GLU A 67 -5.88 7.16 12.45
C GLU A 67 -6.72 5.88 12.37
N LEU A 68 -6.26 4.93 11.57
CA LEU A 68 -6.73 3.55 11.57
C LEU A 68 -5.70 2.64 12.24
N ASP A 69 -6.17 1.57 12.89
CA ASP A 69 -5.32 0.61 13.60
C ASP A 69 -4.35 -0.17 12.68
N GLY A 70 -4.66 -0.19 11.38
CA GLY A 70 -3.88 -0.88 10.36
C GLY A 70 -4.18 -2.36 10.19
N ARG A 71 -4.95 -2.97 11.09
CA ARG A 71 -5.38 -4.37 10.91
C ARG A 71 -6.36 -4.46 9.76
N GLY A 72 -6.36 -5.60 9.10
CA GLY A 72 -7.23 -5.82 7.97
C GLY A 72 -7.26 -7.26 7.53
N VAL A 73 -7.77 -7.47 6.32
CA VAL A 73 -7.83 -8.80 5.69
C VAL A 73 -7.20 -8.78 4.32
N VAL A 74 -6.60 -9.90 3.91
CA VAL A 74 -6.16 -10.11 2.52
C VAL A 74 -7.39 -10.13 1.62
N SER A 75 -7.53 -9.14 0.73
CA SER A 75 -8.65 -9.09 -0.23
C SER A 75 -8.35 -9.84 -1.52
N THR A 76 -7.08 -9.83 -1.95
CA THR A 76 -6.54 -10.61 -3.07
C THR A 76 -5.01 -10.61 -2.94
N PHE A 77 -4.33 -11.59 -3.54
CA PHE A 77 -2.88 -11.73 -3.46
C PHE A 77 -2.30 -12.42 -4.69
N CYS A 78 -0.98 -12.29 -4.84
CA CYS A 78 -0.19 -12.97 -5.86
C CYS A 78 1.09 -13.51 -5.22
N VAL A 79 1.45 -14.75 -5.56
CA VAL A 79 2.73 -15.36 -5.19
C VAL A 79 3.73 -15.13 -6.31
N VAL A 80 4.75 -14.31 -6.05
CA VAL A 80 5.85 -14.08 -6.98
C VAL A 80 6.86 -15.21 -6.81
N SER A 81 6.91 -16.11 -7.78
CA SER A 81 7.72 -17.35 -7.71
C SER A 81 9.04 -17.28 -8.47
N PHE A 82 9.20 -16.33 -9.40
CA PHE A 82 10.37 -16.21 -10.26
C PHE A 82 11.01 -14.82 -10.16
N PRO A 83 12.35 -14.71 -10.30
CA PRO A 83 13.04 -13.44 -10.27
C PRO A 83 12.82 -12.66 -11.57
N PHE A 84 12.80 -11.32 -11.47
CA PHE A 84 12.81 -10.40 -12.61
C PHE A 84 13.83 -9.25 -12.40
N PRO A 85 14.31 -8.61 -13.49
CA PRO A 85 15.31 -7.54 -13.38
C PRO A 85 14.84 -6.36 -12.50
N GLY A 86 15.71 -5.90 -11.59
CA GLY A 86 15.42 -4.77 -10.69
C GLY A 86 14.61 -5.12 -9.44
N GLN A 87 14.31 -6.41 -9.23
CA GLN A 87 13.63 -6.90 -8.04
C GLN A 87 14.50 -6.77 -6.79
N ARG A 88 13.91 -6.31 -5.67
CA ARG A 88 14.61 -6.09 -4.39
C ARG A 88 14.34 -7.19 -3.34
N ILE A 89 13.43 -8.11 -3.64
CA ILE A 89 12.94 -9.14 -2.71
C ILE A 89 13.09 -10.48 -3.40
N ASP A 90 13.73 -11.45 -2.75
CA ASP A 90 13.93 -12.77 -3.35
C ASP A 90 12.63 -13.60 -3.36
N PRO A 91 12.29 -14.30 -4.47
CA PRO A 91 11.21 -15.29 -4.50
C PRO A 91 11.49 -16.52 -3.60
N PRO A 92 10.45 -17.23 -3.14
CA PRO A 92 9.03 -16.89 -3.28
C PRO A 92 8.58 -15.86 -2.24
N TYR A 93 7.72 -14.92 -2.63
CA TYR A 93 7.07 -14.01 -1.68
C TYR A 93 5.65 -13.64 -2.10
N VAL A 94 4.85 -13.22 -1.12
CA VAL A 94 3.46 -12.82 -1.32
C VAL A 94 3.32 -11.32 -1.34
N VAL A 95 2.67 -10.80 -2.39
CA VAL A 95 2.15 -9.42 -2.43
C VAL A 95 0.63 -9.51 -2.37
N ALA A 96 0.02 -8.75 -1.45
CA ALA A 96 -1.42 -8.73 -1.25
C ALA A 96 -1.98 -7.32 -1.33
N HIS A 97 -3.21 -7.22 -1.82
CA HIS A 97 -4.07 -6.09 -1.50
C HIS A 97 -4.76 -6.35 -0.18
N ILE A 98 -4.38 -5.60 0.83
CA ILE A 98 -4.93 -5.65 2.16
C ILE A 98 -6.10 -4.68 2.20
N GLN A 99 -7.20 -5.09 2.83
CA GLN A 99 -8.34 -4.23 3.14
C GLN A 99 -8.26 -3.89 4.64
N PRO A 100 -7.70 -2.74 5.02
CA PRO A 100 -7.69 -2.30 6.41
C PRO A 100 -9.12 -2.09 6.92
N HIS A 101 -9.35 -2.43 8.19
CA HIS A 101 -10.64 -2.20 8.83
C HIS A 101 -10.97 -0.70 8.84
N GLY A 102 -12.21 -0.36 8.52
CA GLY A 102 -12.67 1.03 8.43
C GLY A 102 -12.22 1.80 7.17
N ALA A 103 -11.29 1.28 6.37
CA ALA A 103 -10.92 1.90 5.10
C ALA A 103 -11.86 1.45 3.97
N GLY A 104 -12.17 2.34 3.03
CA GLY A 104 -12.87 2.02 1.79
C GLY A 104 -11.93 1.72 0.62
N THR A 105 -10.62 1.86 0.82
CA THR A 105 -9.55 1.56 -0.15
C THR A 105 -8.65 0.44 0.35
N ARG A 106 -7.88 -0.17 -0.56
CA ARG A 106 -6.95 -1.25 -0.26
C ARG A 106 -5.52 -0.75 -0.29
N LEU A 107 -4.69 -1.28 0.60
CA LEU A 107 -3.25 -1.05 0.61
C LEU A 107 -2.54 -2.26 0.01
N MET A 108 -1.66 -2.05 -0.96
CA MET A 108 -0.84 -3.13 -1.49
C MET A 108 0.44 -3.26 -0.66
N HIS A 109 0.71 -4.45 -0.12
CA HIS A 109 1.91 -4.70 0.67
C HIS A 109 2.33 -6.18 0.66
N LEU A 110 3.54 -6.44 1.11
CA LEU A 110 4.04 -7.80 1.38
C LEU A 110 3.30 -8.44 2.55
N VAL A 111 3.01 -9.73 2.42
CA VAL A 111 2.60 -10.62 3.52
C VAL A 111 3.75 -11.59 3.79
N ARG A 112 4.18 -11.68 5.06
CA ARG A 112 5.28 -12.55 5.51
C ARG A 112 4.92 -13.18 6.85
N GLU A 113 5.84 -13.98 7.41
CA GLU A 113 5.62 -14.80 8.62
C GLU A 113 4.52 -15.85 8.41
N VAL A 114 4.36 -16.29 7.16
CA VAL A 114 3.44 -17.34 6.71
C VAL A 114 3.97 -17.92 5.42
N GLU A 115 3.79 -19.23 5.22
CA GLU A 115 4.17 -19.85 3.95
C GLU A 115 3.27 -19.33 2.82
N PRO A 116 3.81 -19.11 1.61
CA PRO A 116 3.02 -18.58 0.49
C PRO A 116 1.76 -19.39 0.16
N GLU A 117 1.82 -20.71 0.38
CA GLU A 117 0.71 -21.65 0.13
C GLU A 117 -0.43 -21.52 1.15
N ASP A 118 -0.14 -21.02 2.34
CA ASP A 118 -1.13 -20.84 3.42
C ASP A 118 -1.89 -19.51 3.31
N VAL A 119 -1.39 -18.56 2.49
CA VAL A 119 -2.08 -17.29 2.26
C VAL A 119 -3.37 -17.52 1.49
N HIS A 120 -4.46 -16.96 2.02
CA HIS A 120 -5.78 -17.05 1.42
C HIS A 120 -6.55 -15.73 1.54
N ILE A 121 -7.52 -15.52 0.66
CA ILE A 121 -8.43 -14.38 0.73
C ILE A 121 -9.25 -14.48 2.03
N GLY A 122 -9.33 -13.36 2.76
CA GLY A 122 -9.97 -13.29 4.07
C GLY A 122 -9.01 -13.44 5.25
N MET A 123 -7.75 -13.84 5.03
CA MET A 123 -6.74 -13.95 6.09
C MET A 123 -6.57 -12.62 6.83
N ALA A 124 -6.77 -12.64 8.15
CA ALA A 124 -6.55 -11.47 9.01
C ALA A 124 -5.06 -11.18 9.15
N VAL A 125 -4.69 -9.91 8.99
CA VAL A 125 -3.29 -9.46 9.01
C VAL A 125 -3.12 -8.15 9.77
N GLU A 126 -1.92 -7.93 10.28
CA GLU A 126 -1.52 -6.69 10.97
C GLU A 126 -0.16 -6.18 10.47
N PRO A 127 0.09 -4.85 10.48
CA PRO A 127 1.34 -4.28 10.02
C PRO A 127 2.47 -4.56 11.03
N VAL A 128 3.62 -4.97 10.50
CA VAL A 128 4.89 -5.04 11.22
C VAL A 128 5.73 -3.85 10.79
N TRP A 129 6.04 -2.98 11.74
CA TRP A 129 6.85 -1.78 11.50
C TRP A 129 8.34 -2.08 11.57
N VAL A 130 9.14 -1.26 10.90
CA VAL A 130 10.59 -1.23 11.10
C VAL A 130 10.95 -0.65 12.48
N SER A 131 12.23 -0.73 12.84
CA SER A 131 12.78 -0.12 14.06
C SER A 131 12.63 1.41 14.05
N ASP A 132 12.72 2.06 15.21
CA ASP A 132 12.52 3.52 15.33
C ASP A 132 13.49 4.32 14.46
N ASP A 133 14.73 3.85 14.31
CA ASP A 133 15.79 4.48 13.53
C ASP A 133 15.63 4.30 12.01
N GLU A 134 14.85 3.31 11.59
CA GLU A 134 14.54 3.03 10.18
C GLU A 134 13.23 3.70 9.71
N LEU A 135 12.46 4.31 10.62
CA LEU A 135 11.21 4.98 10.26
C LEU A 135 11.47 6.20 9.36
N ASP A 136 10.73 6.28 8.26
CA ASP A 136 10.79 7.38 7.32
C ASP A 136 9.40 7.69 6.73
N THR A 137 9.32 8.76 5.96
CA THR A 137 8.19 9.18 5.14
C THR A 137 8.00 8.28 3.90
N SER A 138 7.99 6.96 4.11
CA SER A 138 7.98 5.93 3.07
C SER A 138 7.11 4.74 3.48
N LEU A 139 6.46 4.09 2.52
CA LEU A 139 5.74 2.82 2.74
C LEU A 139 6.65 1.72 3.31
N LEU A 140 7.96 1.81 3.09
CA LEU A 140 8.95 0.86 3.63
C LEU A 140 9.06 0.91 5.16
N SER A 141 8.50 1.94 5.81
CA SER A 141 8.35 1.99 7.27
C SER A 141 7.46 0.85 7.80
N ILE A 142 6.56 0.33 6.95
CA ILE A 142 5.91 -0.96 7.18
C ILE A 142 6.81 -2.01 6.53
N ARG A 143 7.42 -2.87 7.35
CA ARG A 143 8.32 -3.91 6.86
C ARG A 143 7.54 -4.96 6.06
N HIS A 144 6.41 -5.39 6.60
CA HIS A 144 5.46 -6.31 5.97
C HIS A 144 4.18 -6.37 6.80
N PHE A 145 3.18 -7.12 6.33
CA PHE A 145 2.05 -7.55 7.14
C PHE A 145 2.22 -9.01 7.51
N ARG A 146 1.83 -9.38 8.73
CA ARG A 146 1.83 -10.77 9.22
C ARG A 146 0.42 -11.24 9.54
N PRO A 147 0.12 -12.56 9.47
CA PRO A 147 -1.15 -13.07 9.93
C PRO A 147 -1.38 -12.78 11.41
N VAL A 148 -2.62 -12.47 11.77
CA VAL A 148 -3.04 -12.44 13.16
C VAL A 148 -3.52 -13.85 13.51
N HIS A 149 -2.74 -14.59 14.30
CA HIS A 149 -3.22 -15.86 14.84
C HIS A 149 -4.40 -15.58 15.77
N TYR A 150 -5.59 -16.05 15.40
CA TYR A 150 -6.68 -16.16 16.35
C TYR A 150 -6.28 -17.26 17.33
N GLY A 151 -5.79 -16.88 18.51
CA GLY A 151 -5.63 -17.84 19.61
C GLY A 151 -6.97 -18.57 19.78
N GLY A 152 -6.93 -19.89 19.70
CA GLY A 152 -8.14 -20.73 19.70
C GLY A 152 -9.08 -20.34 20.83
N ALA A 153 -10.34 -20.08 20.44
CA ALA A 153 -11.48 -20.13 21.33
C ALA A 153 -12.59 -20.87 20.56
N ASP A 154 -12.73 -22.15 20.93
CA ASP A 154 -13.91 -23.00 20.86
C ASP A 154 -14.60 -23.26 19.51
N ALA A 155 -14.33 -24.46 18.95
CA ALA A 155 -15.36 -25.41 18.50
C ALA A 155 -14.77 -26.82 18.38
#